data_AF-A0A960VA83-F1
#
_entry.id   AF-A0A960VA83-F1
#
_cell.length_a   1.000
_cell.length_b   1.000
_cell.length_c   1.000
_cell.angle_alpha   90.00
_cell.angle_beta   90.00
_cell.angle_gamma   90.00
#
_symmetry.space_group_name_H-M   'P 1'
#
loop_
_entity.id
_entity.type
_entity.pdbx_description
1 polymer ?
#
loop_
_entity_poly.entity_id
_entity_poly.type
_entity_poly.pdbx_seq_one_letter_code
_entity_poly.pdbx_strand_id
1 'polypeptide(L)'
;MSSTKELGGNLKSAIGSKGTVGAIEFCNTEALVITKKLSDTHHVELKRVSDKNRNPSNKANEEELQIINEFKNSLGSGNSELQPVVKVSDEKMIGYYPILTNGLCLQCHGGVGEEITEDVSAKLKELFPKDSAVGYAAGELRGLWVVKEK
;
A
#
# COMPACT_ATOMS: atom_id res chain seq x y z
N MET A 1 9.31 15.48 -5.78
CA MET A 1 7.87 15.17 -5.56
C MET A 1 7.82 13.76 -4.98
N SER A 2 7.10 13.55 -3.88
CA SER A 2 7.11 12.25 -3.17
C SER A 2 6.43 11.14 -4.00
N SER A 3 7.03 9.95 -4.08
CA SER A 3 6.54 8.77 -4.81
C SER A 3 5.09 8.40 -4.48
N THR A 4 4.64 8.68 -3.25
CA THR A 4 3.25 8.51 -2.80
C THR A 4 2.25 9.36 -3.60
N LYS A 5 2.67 10.55 -4.05
CA LYS A 5 1.83 11.49 -4.81
C LYS A 5 1.61 11.01 -6.24
N GLU A 6 2.60 10.39 -6.86
CA GLU A 6 2.53 9.93 -8.25
C GLU A 6 1.73 8.64 -8.38
N LEU A 7 1.99 7.64 -7.53
CA LEU A 7 1.19 6.41 -7.48
C LEU A 7 -0.25 6.69 -7.04
N GLY A 8 -0.44 7.52 -6.00
CA GLY A 8 -1.77 7.92 -5.55
C GLY A 8 -2.52 8.76 -6.59
N GLY A 9 -1.82 9.61 -7.34
CA GLY A 9 -2.37 10.41 -8.43
C GLY A 9 -2.84 9.55 -9.59
N ASN A 10 -1.99 8.64 -10.08
CA ASN A 10 -2.32 7.75 -11.17
C ASN A 10 -3.50 6.82 -10.82
N LEU A 11 -3.55 6.32 -9.58
CA LEU A 11 -4.69 5.56 -9.08
C LEU A 11 -6.00 6.38 -9.11
N LYS A 12 -5.97 7.62 -8.60
CA LYS A 12 -7.15 8.50 -8.61
C LYS A 12 -7.63 8.78 -10.04
N SER A 13 -6.72 9.01 -10.98
CA SER A 13 -7.05 9.19 -12.39
C SER A 13 -7.66 7.94 -13.01
N ALA A 14 -7.13 6.75 -12.71
CA ALA A 14 -7.69 5.48 -13.18
C ALA A 14 -9.11 5.25 -12.64
N ILE A 15 -9.34 5.52 -11.35
CA ILE A 15 -10.68 5.43 -10.74
C ILE A 15 -11.65 6.41 -11.40
N GLY A 16 -11.25 7.66 -11.59
CA GLY A 16 -12.11 8.69 -12.20
C GLY A 16 -12.48 8.41 -13.66
N SER A 17 -11.60 7.73 -14.42
CA SER A 17 -11.79 7.47 -15.85
C SER A 17 -12.39 6.10 -16.17
N LYS A 18 -12.07 5.07 -15.38
CA LYS A 18 -12.43 3.67 -15.66
C LYS A 18 -13.24 3.01 -14.54
N GLY A 19 -13.57 3.76 -13.49
CA GLY A 19 -14.20 3.22 -12.29
C GLY A 19 -13.25 2.31 -11.48
N THR A 20 -13.74 1.84 -10.34
CA THR A 20 -12.95 1.03 -9.39
C THR A 20 -12.50 -0.30 -10.01
N VAL A 21 -13.36 -0.97 -10.77
CA VAL A 21 -13.02 -2.23 -11.47
C VAL A 21 -11.87 -2.01 -12.47
N GLY A 22 -11.93 -0.96 -13.30
CA GLY A 22 -10.86 -0.65 -14.24
C GLY A 22 -9.56 -0.19 -13.56
N ALA A 23 -9.66 0.43 -12.39
CA ALA A 23 -8.48 0.80 -11.59
C ALA A 23 -7.78 -0.41 -10.97
N ILE A 24 -8.48 -1.52 -10.71
CA ILE A 24 -7.86 -2.77 -10.24
C ILE A 24 -6.93 -3.36 -11.31
N GLU A 25 -7.33 -3.34 -12.58
CA GLU A 25 -6.48 -3.79 -13.69
C GLU A 25 -5.21 -2.95 -13.79
N PHE A 26 -5.35 -1.63 -13.65
CA PHE A 26 -4.21 -0.72 -13.56
C PHE A 26 -3.29 -1.06 -12.38
N CYS A 27 -3.85 -1.36 -11.21
CA CYS A 27 -3.06 -1.76 -10.05
C CYS A 27 -2.32 -3.09 -10.26
N ASN A 28 -2.87 -4.02 -11.02
CA ASN A 28 -2.25 -5.31 -11.32
C ASN A 28 -1.08 -5.18 -12.31
N THR A 29 -1.23 -4.33 -13.32
CA THR A 29 -0.30 -4.24 -14.46
C THR A 29 0.73 -3.14 -14.31
N GLU A 30 0.32 -1.95 -13.86
CA GLU A 30 1.15 -0.74 -13.93
C GLU A 30 1.80 -0.35 -12.60
N ALA A 31 1.23 -0.76 -11.47
CA ALA A 31 1.70 -0.29 -10.16
C ALA A 31 3.18 -0.66 -9.89
N LEU A 32 3.60 -1.87 -10.28
CA LEU A 32 4.99 -2.30 -10.13
C LEU A 32 5.92 -1.59 -11.11
N VAL A 33 5.48 -1.36 -12.34
CA VAL A 33 6.25 -0.64 -13.37
C VAL A 33 6.52 0.80 -12.94
N ILE A 34 5.49 1.50 -12.42
CA ILE A 34 5.63 2.87 -11.91
C ILE A 34 6.55 2.90 -10.70
N THR A 35 6.40 1.96 -9.77
CA THR A 35 7.26 1.87 -8.58
C THR A 35 8.72 1.68 -8.98
N LYS A 36 8.99 0.80 -9.96
CA LYS A 36 10.35 0.58 -10.49
C LYS A 36 10.88 1.84 -11.18
N LYS A 37 10.08 2.51 -12.01
CA LYS A 37 10.49 3.75 -12.69
C LYS A 37 10.87 4.85 -11.68
N LEU A 38 10.11 4.98 -10.60
CA LEU A 38 10.39 5.95 -9.53
C LEU A 38 11.67 5.59 -8.77
N SER A 39 11.85 4.30 -8.45
CA SER A 39 13.09 3.77 -7.87
C SER A 39 14.31 4.12 -8.71
N ASP A 40 14.23 3.94 -10.03
CA ASP A 40 15.33 4.24 -10.95
C ASP A 40 15.57 5.75 -11.08
N THR A 41 14.50 6.55 -11.22
CA THR A 41 14.59 8.02 -11.34
C THR A 41 15.22 8.65 -10.10
N HIS A 42 14.82 8.20 -8.91
CA HIS A 42 15.28 8.77 -7.64
C HIS A 42 16.52 8.09 -7.06
N HIS A 43 17.08 7.09 -7.74
CA HIS A 43 18.29 6.37 -7.29
C HIS A 43 18.11 5.77 -5.89
N VAL A 44 16.90 5.29 -5.59
CA VAL A 44 16.54 4.61 -4.33
C VAL A 44 15.89 3.27 -4.63
N GLU A 45 15.99 2.29 -3.75
CA GLU A 45 15.10 1.14 -3.75
C GLU A 45 13.75 1.57 -3.13
N LEU A 46 12.67 1.39 -3.88
CA LEU A 46 11.31 1.70 -3.42
C LEU A 46 10.46 0.44 -3.45
N LYS A 47 9.83 0.11 -2.33
CA LYS A 47 8.88 -1.00 -2.24
C LYS A 47 7.70 -0.67 -1.34
N ARG A 48 6.59 -1.37 -1.56
CA ARG A 48 5.43 -1.37 -0.67
C ARG A 48 5.32 -2.72 0.00
N VAL A 49 5.18 -2.74 1.32
CA VAL A 49 5.11 -3.98 2.11
C VAL A 49 3.91 -3.97 3.03
N SER A 50 3.38 -5.15 3.33
CA SER A 50 2.23 -5.33 4.20
C SER A 50 2.21 -6.74 4.79
N ASP A 51 1.64 -6.85 5.98
CA ASP A 51 1.28 -8.10 6.65
C ASP A 51 -0.01 -8.73 6.07
N LYS A 52 -0.80 -7.94 5.35
CA LYS A 52 -2.04 -8.34 4.66
C LYS A 52 -1.99 -7.88 3.20
N ASN A 53 -1.05 -8.47 2.45
CA ASN A 53 -0.71 -8.04 1.10
C ASN A 53 -1.70 -8.54 0.03
N ARG A 54 -1.88 -7.74 -1.03
CA ARG A 54 -2.68 -8.12 -2.22
C ARG A 54 -1.84 -8.85 -3.25
N ASN A 55 -0.68 -8.28 -3.55
CA ASN A 55 0.32 -8.91 -4.39
C ASN A 55 1.35 -9.63 -3.49
N PRO A 56 1.66 -10.92 -3.72
CA PRO A 56 2.66 -11.68 -2.98
C PRO A 56 4.04 -10.99 -2.87
N SER A 57 4.42 -10.22 -3.89
CA SER A 57 5.70 -9.49 -3.93
C SER A 57 5.79 -8.35 -2.90
N ASN A 58 4.65 -7.95 -2.32
CA ASN A 58 4.56 -6.91 -1.28
C ASN A 58 4.46 -7.52 0.13
N LYS A 59 4.85 -8.78 0.31
CA LYS A 59 4.89 -9.40 1.64
C LYS A 59 6.00 -8.75 2.47
N ALA A 60 5.67 -8.31 3.67
CA ALA A 60 6.64 -7.78 4.63
C ALA A 60 7.60 -8.86 5.14
N ASN A 61 8.86 -8.49 5.33
CA ASN A 61 9.86 -9.31 6.03
C ASN A 61 9.72 -9.16 7.56
N GLU A 62 10.55 -9.87 8.33
CA GLU A 62 10.45 -9.89 9.80
C GLU A 62 10.61 -8.50 10.44
N GLU A 63 11.56 -7.70 9.96
CA GLU A 63 11.77 -6.34 10.47
C GLU A 63 10.59 -5.41 10.14
N GLU A 64 10.09 -5.48 8.92
CA GLU A 64 8.95 -4.68 8.48
C GLU A 64 7.67 -5.06 9.24
N LEU A 65 7.50 -6.33 9.57
CA LEU A 65 6.40 -6.80 10.41
C LEU A 65 6.48 -6.23 11.83
N GLN A 66 7.68 -6.12 12.41
CA GLN A 66 7.86 -5.46 13.72
C GLN A 66 7.40 -4.00 13.66
N ILE A 67 7.86 -3.25 12.65
CA ILE A 67 7.48 -1.84 12.46
C ILE A 67 5.96 -1.69 12.20
N ILE A 68 5.37 -2.59 11.41
CA ILE A 68 3.91 -2.63 11.18
C ILE A 68 3.17 -2.82 12.51
N ASN A 69 3.62 -3.74 13.35
CA ASN A 69 3.00 -4.01 14.65
C ASN A 69 3.15 -2.83 15.62
N GLU A 70 4.30 -2.17 15.65
CA GLU A 70 4.52 -0.94 16.43
C GLU A 70 3.51 0.15 16.04
N PHE A 71 3.35 0.39 14.73
CA PHE A 71 2.37 1.37 14.24
C PHE A 71 0.93 0.99 14.57
N LYS A 72 0.55 -0.29 14.41
CA LYS A 72 -0.78 -0.77 14.80
C LYS A 72 -1.06 -0.57 16.29
N ASN A 73 -0.09 -0.87 17.15
CA ASN A 73 -0.19 -0.67 18.60
C ASN A 73 -0.32 0.82 18.96
N SER A 74 0.40 1.70 18.24
CA SER A 74 0.30 3.15 18.43
C SER A 74 -1.09 3.66 18.07
N LEU A 75 -1.64 3.23 16.93
CA LEU A 75 -3.03 3.54 16.54
C LEU A 75 -4.05 3.02 17.56
N GLY A 76 -3.87 1.78 18.04
CA GLY A 76 -4.74 1.17 19.05
C GLY A 76 -4.71 1.88 20.41
N SER A 77 -3.60 2.56 20.71
CA SER A 77 -3.45 3.41 21.91
C SER A 77 -4.00 4.83 21.72
N GLY A 78 -4.63 5.13 20.58
CA GLY A 78 -5.24 6.43 20.27
C GLY A 78 -4.29 7.44 19.64
N ASN A 79 -3.05 7.07 19.30
CA ASN A 79 -2.15 7.95 18.56
C ASN A 79 -2.45 7.87 17.05
N SER A 80 -3.11 8.89 16.52
CA SER A 80 -3.43 8.99 15.08
C SER A 80 -2.29 9.57 14.24
N GLU A 81 -1.25 10.12 14.86
CA GLU A 81 -0.13 10.78 14.17
C GLU A 81 1.12 9.88 14.13
N LEU A 82 1.09 8.90 13.24
CA LEU A 82 2.24 8.03 13.02
C LEU A 82 3.36 8.77 12.30
N GLN A 83 4.55 8.79 12.89
CA GLN A 83 5.76 9.35 12.28
C GLN A 83 6.54 8.26 11.53
N PRO A 84 7.18 8.57 10.39
CA PRO A 84 8.05 7.63 9.71
C PRO A 84 9.20 7.17 10.61
N VAL A 85 9.59 5.90 10.46
CA VAL A 85 10.78 5.34 11.12
C VAL A 85 11.95 5.40 10.14
N VAL A 86 13.10 5.90 10.58
CA VAL A 86 14.34 5.88 9.81
C VAL A 86 15.35 5.02 10.55
N LYS A 87 15.94 4.05 9.86
CA LYS A 87 17.02 3.21 10.37
C LYS A 87 18.24 3.33 9.48
N VAL A 88 19.41 3.07 10.06
CA VAL A 88 20.68 2.95 9.34
C VAL A 88 21.08 1.48 9.34
N SER A 89 21.33 0.92 8.17
CA SER A 89 21.77 -0.46 7.96
C SER A 89 22.78 -0.47 6.82
N ASP A 90 23.95 -1.07 7.05
CA ASP A 90 25.06 -1.13 6.09
C ASP A 90 25.42 0.25 5.51
N GLU A 91 25.54 1.26 6.38
CA GLU A 91 25.82 2.67 6.05
C GLU A 91 24.76 3.34 5.16
N LYS A 92 23.62 2.68 4.93
CA LYS A 92 22.51 3.19 4.12
C LYS A 92 21.32 3.54 5.00
N MET A 93 20.65 4.63 4.66
CA MET A 93 19.39 5.00 5.30
C MET A 93 18.22 4.22 4.70
N ILE A 94 17.37 3.68 5.58
CA ILE A 94 16.12 3.01 5.24
C ILE A 94 14.99 3.74 5.95
N GLY A 95 14.09 4.34 5.18
CA GLY A 95 12.88 4.99 5.66
C GLY A 95 11.66 4.09 5.51
N TYR A 96 10.85 4.01 6.57
CA TYR A 96 9.60 3.26 6.65
C TYR A 96 8.45 4.24 6.89
N TYR A 97 7.57 4.38 5.90
CA TYR A 97 6.49 5.35 5.91
C TYR A 97 5.12 4.64 5.97
N PRO A 98 4.31 4.87 7.01
CA PRO A 98 3.02 4.19 7.15
C PRO A 98 2.03 4.63 6.07
N ILE A 99 1.19 3.68 5.64
CA ILE A 99 0.10 3.91 4.70
C ILE A 99 -1.21 3.71 5.46
N LEU A 100 -1.92 4.80 5.75
CA LEU A 100 -3.23 4.75 6.38
C LEU A 100 -4.34 4.71 5.34
N THR A 101 -5.37 3.92 5.60
CA THR A 101 -6.56 3.83 4.75
C THR A 101 -7.43 5.09 4.92
N ASN A 102 -8.11 5.47 3.84
CA ASN A 102 -9.16 6.47 3.83
C ASN A 102 -10.35 5.97 2.99
N GLY A 103 -11.40 6.76 2.85
CA GLY A 103 -12.62 6.35 2.13
C GLY A 103 -12.37 5.85 0.69
N LEU A 104 -11.40 6.42 -0.03
CA LEU A 104 -11.04 5.93 -1.37
C LEU A 104 -10.40 4.53 -1.31
N CYS A 105 -9.58 4.28 -0.29
CA CYS A 105 -8.94 2.98 -0.09
C CYS A 105 -9.99 1.88 0.12
N LEU A 106 -11.09 2.19 0.81
CA LEU A 106 -12.09 1.20 1.21
C LEU A 106 -12.86 0.62 0.03
N GLN A 107 -12.94 1.33 -1.10
CA GLN A 107 -13.54 0.81 -2.33
C GLN A 107 -12.90 -0.50 -2.83
N CYS A 108 -11.65 -0.78 -2.43
CA CYS A 108 -10.93 -2.01 -2.78
C CYS A 108 -10.40 -2.78 -1.56
N HIS A 109 -10.32 -2.14 -0.40
CA HIS A 109 -9.72 -2.69 0.81
C HIS A 109 -10.72 -2.79 1.98
N GLY A 110 -11.93 -2.27 1.86
CA GLY A 110 -12.97 -2.30 2.89
C GLY A 110 -13.64 -3.66 3.08
N GLY A 111 -14.80 -3.67 3.75
CA GLY A 111 -15.62 -4.86 3.94
C GLY A 111 -16.15 -5.41 2.61
N VAL A 112 -16.05 -6.73 2.41
CA VAL A 112 -16.59 -7.40 1.22
C VAL A 112 -18.11 -7.48 1.33
N GLY A 113 -18.83 -6.90 0.36
CA GLY A 113 -20.29 -6.76 0.42
C GLY A 113 -20.75 -5.50 1.17
N GLU A 114 -19.80 -4.71 1.68
CA GLU A 114 -20.04 -3.39 2.28
C GLU A 114 -19.42 -2.32 1.37
N GLU A 115 -18.21 -1.83 1.66
CA GLU A 115 -17.54 -0.85 0.79
C GLU A 115 -17.00 -1.46 -0.51
N ILE A 116 -16.69 -2.75 -0.51
CA ILE A 116 -16.28 -3.49 -1.71
C ILE A 116 -17.53 -4.10 -2.34
N THR A 117 -17.90 -3.56 -3.50
CA THR A 117 -19.02 -4.05 -4.33
C THR A 117 -18.72 -5.43 -4.92
N GLU A 118 -19.78 -6.15 -5.33
CA GLU A 118 -19.66 -7.52 -5.83
C GLU A 118 -18.77 -7.64 -7.09
N ASP A 119 -18.89 -6.70 -8.02
CA ASP A 119 -18.08 -6.61 -9.24
C ASP A 119 -16.60 -6.39 -8.94
N VAL A 120 -16.29 -5.49 -8.00
CA VAL A 120 -14.94 -5.24 -7.51
C VAL A 120 -14.39 -6.49 -6.82
N SER A 121 -15.16 -7.14 -5.95
CA SER A 121 -14.77 -8.38 -5.26
C SER A 121 -14.47 -9.50 -6.26
N ALA A 122 -15.32 -9.67 -7.28
CA ALA A 122 -15.10 -10.65 -8.34
C ALA A 122 -13.80 -10.37 -9.11
N LYS A 123 -13.55 -9.11 -9.49
CA LYS A 123 -12.33 -8.73 -10.22
C LYS A 123 -11.06 -8.90 -9.37
N LEU A 124 -11.15 -8.62 -8.07
CA LEU A 124 -10.05 -8.85 -7.14
C LEU A 124 -9.70 -10.34 -7.05
N LYS A 125 -10.69 -11.23 -6.96
CA LYS A 125 -10.47 -12.68 -6.92
C LYS A 125 -9.86 -13.21 -8.22
N GLU A 126 -10.29 -12.67 -9.37
CA GLU A 126 -9.76 -13.00 -10.70
C GLU A 126 -8.27 -12.65 -10.80
N LEU A 127 -7.90 -11.41 -10.48
CA LEU A 127 -6.54 -10.91 -10.70
C LEU A 127 -5.59 -11.21 -9.54
N PHE A 128 -6.11 -11.38 -8.33
CA PHE A 128 -5.35 -11.59 -7.11
C PHE A 128 -5.93 -12.77 -6.30
N PRO A 129 -5.75 -14.02 -6.75
CA PRO A 129 -6.33 -15.19 -6.09
C PRO A 129 -5.77 -15.46 -4.68
N LYS A 130 -4.64 -14.82 -4.32
CA LYS A 130 -4.02 -14.88 -2.99
C LYS A 130 -4.20 -13.56 -2.21
N ASP A 131 -5.13 -12.72 -2.63
CA ASP A 131 -5.39 -11.45 -1.98
C ASP A 131 -5.85 -11.63 -0.55
N SER A 132 -5.14 -10.99 0.37
CA SER A 132 -5.57 -10.89 1.77
C SER A 132 -6.08 -9.50 2.11
N ALA A 133 -5.89 -8.49 1.26
CA ALA A 133 -5.99 -7.08 1.60
C ALA A 133 -7.42 -6.49 1.64
N VAL A 134 -8.35 -7.16 2.29
CA VAL A 134 -9.76 -6.73 2.44
C VAL A 134 -10.14 -6.60 3.91
N GLY A 135 -11.30 -6.01 4.22
CA GLY A 135 -11.83 -5.87 5.57
C GLY A 135 -11.12 -4.81 6.42
N TYR A 136 -10.62 -3.75 5.78
CA TYR A 136 -10.07 -2.59 6.49
C TYR A 136 -11.17 -1.57 6.81
N ALA A 137 -11.01 -0.85 7.92
CA ALA A 137 -11.74 0.39 8.21
C ALA A 137 -10.90 1.62 7.81
N ALA A 138 -11.50 2.81 7.83
CA ALA A 138 -10.76 4.06 7.61
C ALA A 138 -9.81 4.35 8.78
N GLY A 139 -8.61 4.85 8.48
CA GLY A 139 -7.57 5.16 9.48
C GLY A 139 -6.72 3.96 9.91
N GLU A 140 -6.99 2.77 9.38
CA GLU A 140 -6.19 1.58 9.67
C GLU A 140 -4.89 1.55 8.88
N LEU A 141 -3.88 0.87 9.44
CA LEU A 141 -2.59 0.69 8.79
C LEU A 141 -2.70 -0.36 7.67
N ARG A 142 -2.62 0.09 6.42
CA ARG A 142 -2.60 -0.76 5.23
C ARG A 142 -1.23 -1.44 5.05
N GLY A 143 -0.14 -0.78 5.42
CA GLY A 143 1.22 -1.26 5.21
C GLY A 143 2.23 -0.12 5.23
N LEU A 144 3.40 -0.33 4.63
CA LEU A 144 4.50 0.63 4.60
C LEU A 144 4.96 0.90 3.17
N TRP A 145 5.42 2.11 2.91
CA TRP A 145 6.46 2.35 1.91
C TRP A 145 7.82 2.17 2.56
N VAL A 146 8.71 1.43 1.90
CA VAL A 146 10.10 1.31 2.30
C VAL A 146 10.94 1.96 1.21
N VAL A 147 11.76 2.92 1.63
CA VAL A 147 12.68 3.66 0.78
C VAL A 147 14.09 3.40 1.30
N LYS A 148 14.94 2.81 0.48
CA LYS A 148 16.34 2.53 0.83
C LYS A 148 17.27 3.19 -0.19
N GLU A 149 18.35 3.77 0.28
CA GLU A 149 19.39 4.31 -0.59
C GLU A 149 20.08 3.19 -1.40
N LYS A 150 20.32 3.41 -2.70
CA LYS A 150 21.01 2.44 -3.57
C LYS A 150 22.51 2.39 -3.30
#